data_AF-A0A972D5F7-F1
#
_entry.id   AF-A0A972D5F7-F1
#
_cell.length_a   1.000
_cell.length_b   1.000
_cell.length_c   1.000
_cell.angle_alpha   90.00
_cell.angle_beta   90.00
_cell.angle_gamma   90.00
#
_symmetry.space_group_name_H-M   'P 1'
#
loop_
_entity.id
_entity.type
_entity.pdbx_description
1 polymer ?
#
loop_
_entity_poly.entity_id
_entity_poly.type
_entity_poly.pdbx_seq_one_letter_code
_entity_poly.pdbx_strand_id
1 'polypeptide(L)'
;MLMELDQAKRAVLAAGIKLVESGLIARTWGNVSCRVDTDSFVITPSGRSYQSLSAADLVRVRIDDLSYEGGIKPSSERGIHAEVYKLFPGINFVIHTHQENASVIAATGLAEIPAGPDYPALGGAVLCAGYGLPGTKRLWKKVRQALEKTKGKAVIMKHHGALCFGVDAKETFTVATQLEEACAHFLIDHYLKRSGATEYDPYAMAAFALGLDKQSLRPPHSAGRKAYGNSRRQGSGFIWSDGAQEREITEAQDLTGLPAEAELHRIIYRHNPGIKAIIFKNTPGLFALSAAGLTLKPLLDDFAQIIGLQVRTVAPDDPDRIARALRNSAAVLIKDTGALCCGVSEDDAAAAGMILQKAAKALIGASLFGPVHPINPLECMIMRYVYLTKYAKQALVYGAENGGHR
;
A
#
# COMPACT_ATOMS: atom_id res chain seq x y z
N MET A 1 -3.24 -33.48 -4.95
CA MET A 1 -1.90 -34.11 -4.83
C MET A 1 -1.16 -33.34 -3.76
N LEU A 2 -0.72 -33.99 -2.69
CA LEU A 2 0.04 -33.35 -1.60
C LEU A 2 1.44 -33.00 -2.12
N MET A 3 2.04 -31.92 -1.63
CA MET A 3 3.29 -31.35 -2.14
C MET A 3 4.39 -31.51 -1.09
N GLU A 4 5.55 -32.04 -1.48
CA GLU A 4 6.70 -32.15 -0.58
C GLU A 4 7.08 -30.78 0.00
N LEU A 5 7.48 -30.74 1.27
CA LEU A 5 7.67 -29.49 2.02
C LEU A 5 8.64 -28.53 1.31
N ASP A 6 9.76 -29.04 0.81
CA ASP A 6 10.75 -28.24 0.08
C ASP A 6 10.23 -27.72 -1.25
N GLN A 7 9.36 -28.47 -1.91
CA GLN A 7 8.72 -28.03 -3.15
C GLN A 7 7.73 -26.90 -2.85
N ALA A 8 6.90 -27.04 -1.81
CA ALA A 8 5.97 -26.01 -1.37
C ALA A 8 6.72 -24.72 -0.97
N LYS A 9 7.83 -24.84 -0.25
CA LYS A 9 8.72 -23.72 0.08
C LYS A 9 9.25 -23.03 -1.17
N ARG A 10 9.78 -23.77 -2.14
CA ARG A 10 10.25 -23.19 -3.42
C ARG A 10 9.13 -22.47 -4.17
N ALA A 11 7.93 -23.03 -4.20
CA ALA A 11 6.78 -22.41 -4.86
C ALA A 11 6.36 -21.08 -4.21
N VAL A 12 6.30 -21.05 -2.87
CA VAL A 12 5.99 -19.82 -2.11
C VAL A 12 7.08 -18.76 -2.30
N LEU A 13 8.36 -19.16 -2.29
CA LEU A 13 9.47 -18.23 -2.53
C LEU A 13 9.40 -17.61 -3.94
N ALA A 14 9.24 -18.45 -4.96
CA ALA A 14 9.13 -18.00 -6.35
C ALA A 14 7.92 -17.06 -6.55
N ALA A 15 6.78 -17.38 -5.92
CA ALA A 15 5.61 -16.51 -5.96
C ALA A 15 5.83 -15.17 -5.23
N GLY A 16 6.53 -15.18 -4.09
CA GLY A 16 6.89 -13.95 -3.37
C GLY A 16 7.70 -12.98 -4.24
N ILE A 17 8.70 -13.49 -4.95
CA ILE A 17 9.51 -12.71 -5.90
C ILE A 17 8.63 -12.18 -7.04
N LYS A 18 7.83 -13.06 -7.66
CA LYS A 18 6.95 -12.70 -8.78
C LYS A 18 5.93 -11.62 -8.42
N LEU A 19 5.39 -11.61 -7.19
CA LEU A 19 4.44 -10.59 -6.74
C LEU A 19 5.06 -9.18 -6.71
N VAL A 20 6.33 -9.09 -6.29
CA VAL A 20 7.07 -7.83 -6.30
C VAL A 20 7.31 -7.36 -7.73
N GLU A 21 7.75 -8.27 -8.61
CA GLU A 21 7.99 -7.97 -10.02
C GLU A 21 6.72 -7.58 -10.78
N SER A 22 5.58 -8.17 -10.45
CA SER A 22 4.30 -7.88 -11.10
C SER A 22 3.60 -6.62 -10.58
N GLY A 23 4.15 -5.96 -9.56
CA GLY A 23 3.56 -4.76 -8.95
C GLY A 23 2.23 -5.00 -8.21
N LEU A 24 1.84 -6.26 -7.98
CA LEU A 24 0.61 -6.60 -7.23
C LEU A 24 0.78 -6.35 -5.72
N ILE A 25 2.02 -6.26 -5.25
CA ILE A 25 2.37 -5.84 -3.90
C ILE A 25 3.50 -4.81 -3.94
N ALA A 26 3.60 -3.97 -2.90
CA ALA A 26 4.77 -3.15 -2.64
C ALA A 26 5.54 -3.74 -1.44
N ARG A 27 6.89 -3.75 -1.48
CA ARG A 27 7.76 -4.18 -0.37
C ARG A 27 7.31 -5.50 0.29
N THR A 28 7.08 -5.51 1.60
CA THR A 28 6.76 -6.71 2.40
C THR A 28 5.25 -6.92 2.58
N TRP A 29 4.42 -6.21 1.82
CA TRP A 29 2.97 -6.19 1.99
C TRP A 29 2.33 -7.33 1.21
N GLY A 30 1.28 -7.92 1.76
CA GLY A 30 0.77 -9.19 1.26
C GLY A 30 1.55 -10.39 1.78
N ASN A 31 1.00 -11.58 1.58
CA ASN A 31 1.63 -12.84 1.95
C ASN A 31 1.14 -13.98 1.07
N VAL A 32 2.02 -14.98 0.91
CA VAL A 32 1.76 -16.15 0.08
C VAL A 32 1.89 -17.41 0.90
N SER A 33 0.99 -18.36 0.67
CA SER A 33 1.10 -19.71 1.22
C SER A 33 0.82 -20.81 0.21
N CYS A 34 1.38 -21.98 0.49
CA CYS A 34 1.11 -23.21 -0.24
C CYS A 34 0.79 -24.34 0.74
N ARG A 35 -0.28 -25.09 0.48
CA ARG A 35 -0.66 -26.30 1.22
C ARG A 35 0.41 -27.37 1.00
N VAL A 36 0.84 -28.01 2.08
CA VAL A 36 1.80 -29.12 2.05
C VAL A 36 1.02 -30.43 2.06
N ASP A 37 0.17 -30.59 3.07
CA ASP A 37 -0.62 -31.80 3.32
C ASP A 37 -2.05 -31.44 3.79
N THR A 38 -2.80 -32.43 4.27
CA THR A 38 -4.17 -32.24 4.76
C THR A 38 -4.25 -31.28 5.93
N ASP A 39 -3.18 -31.17 6.71
CA ASP A 39 -3.21 -30.52 8.01
C ASP A 39 -2.28 -29.32 8.11
N SER A 40 -1.46 -29.05 7.10
CA SER A 40 -0.44 -28.00 7.17
C SER A 40 -0.17 -27.31 5.84
N PHE A 41 0.33 -26.09 5.96
CA PHE A 41 0.75 -25.24 4.85
C PHE A 41 2.05 -24.52 5.21
N VAL A 42 2.76 -24.04 4.19
CA VAL A 42 3.91 -23.15 4.33
C VAL A 42 3.49 -21.75 3.97
N ILE A 43 3.94 -20.75 4.73
CA ILE A 43 3.65 -19.34 4.50
C ILE A 43 4.91 -18.48 4.66
N THR A 44 4.91 -17.35 3.95
CA THR A 44 5.86 -16.24 4.13
C THR A 44 5.94 -15.77 5.61
N PRO A 45 7.14 -15.39 6.09
CA PRO A 45 7.34 -14.93 7.47
C PRO A 45 6.85 -13.50 7.69
N SER A 46 6.66 -13.12 8.96
CA SER A 46 6.28 -11.74 9.28
C SER A 46 7.44 -10.76 9.10
N GLY A 47 7.22 -9.73 8.28
CA GLY A 47 8.05 -8.53 8.23
C GLY A 47 9.40 -8.68 7.52
N ARG A 48 9.69 -9.78 6.82
CA ARG A 48 10.91 -9.88 6.00
C ARG A 48 10.64 -9.41 4.57
N SER A 49 11.65 -8.83 3.93
CA SER A 49 11.59 -8.48 2.51
C SER A 49 11.58 -9.73 1.64
N TYR A 50 10.75 -9.73 0.59
CA TYR A 50 10.72 -10.81 -0.39
C TYR A 50 12.05 -10.94 -1.15
N GLN A 51 12.75 -9.83 -1.37
CA GLN A 51 14.02 -9.81 -2.11
C GLN A 51 15.16 -10.53 -1.35
N SER A 52 15.09 -10.56 -0.01
CA SER A 52 16.09 -11.23 0.83
C SER A 52 15.58 -12.55 1.41
N LEU A 53 14.44 -13.05 0.92
CA LEU A 53 13.78 -14.22 1.47
C LEU A 53 14.44 -15.50 0.93
N SER A 54 14.71 -16.47 1.80
CA SER A 54 15.16 -17.80 1.43
C SER A 54 14.10 -18.87 1.75
N ALA A 55 14.25 -20.06 1.19
CA ALA A 55 13.37 -21.19 1.52
C ALA A 55 13.44 -21.58 3.02
N ALA A 56 14.56 -21.29 3.69
CA ALA A 56 14.73 -21.55 5.11
C ALA A 56 13.90 -20.59 5.98
N ASP A 57 13.55 -19.41 5.46
CA ASP A 57 12.74 -18.42 6.15
C ASP A 57 11.24 -18.71 6.15
N LEU A 58 10.80 -19.66 5.32
CA LEU A 58 9.40 -20.01 5.18
C LEU A 58 8.93 -20.93 6.30
N VAL A 59 7.77 -20.62 6.86
CA VAL A 59 7.29 -21.23 8.10
C VAL A 59 6.16 -22.20 7.79
N ARG A 60 6.28 -23.44 8.29
CA ARG A 60 5.19 -24.43 8.25
C ARG A 60 4.23 -24.17 9.41
N VAL A 61 2.93 -24.17 9.11
CA VAL A 61 1.85 -23.85 10.05
C VAL A 61 0.79 -24.95 9.97
N ARG A 62 0.26 -25.38 11.12
CA ARG A 62 -0.90 -26.29 11.21
C ARG A 62 -2.19 -25.53 10.88
N ILE A 63 -3.03 -26.14 10.04
CA ILE A 63 -4.29 -25.53 9.57
C ILE A 63 -5.26 -25.31 10.73
N ASP A 64 -5.41 -26.30 11.61
CA ASP A 64 -6.45 -26.28 12.65
C ASP A 64 -6.24 -25.19 13.70
N ASP A 65 -5.06 -25.16 14.32
CA ASP A 65 -4.78 -24.33 15.50
C ASP A 65 -3.76 -23.20 15.23
N LEU A 66 -3.23 -23.12 14.00
CA LEU A 66 -2.21 -22.13 13.58
C LEU A 66 -0.89 -22.23 14.34
N SER A 67 -0.61 -23.39 14.97
CA SER A 67 0.66 -23.69 15.60
C SER A 67 1.78 -23.82 14.55
N TYR A 68 3.00 -23.50 14.98
CA TYR A 68 4.21 -23.56 14.16
C TYR A 68 5.42 -23.81 15.07
N GLU A 69 6.51 -24.31 14.48
CA GLU A 69 7.75 -24.61 15.18
C GLU A 69 8.90 -23.72 14.67
N GLY A 70 9.95 -23.59 15.49
CA GLY A 70 11.13 -22.79 15.17
C GLY A 70 11.07 -21.33 15.63
N GLY A 71 12.16 -20.59 15.39
CA GLY A 71 12.31 -19.19 15.85
C GLY A 71 11.72 -18.13 14.91
N ILE A 72 11.33 -18.51 13.69
CA ILE A 72 10.83 -17.57 12.68
C ILE A 72 9.31 -17.48 12.78
N LYS A 73 8.81 -16.25 13.00
CA LYS A 73 7.37 -16.01 13.10
C LYS A 73 6.72 -16.04 11.72
N PRO A 74 5.64 -16.82 11.51
CA PRO A 74 4.86 -16.78 10.27
C PRO A 74 4.16 -15.42 10.13
N SER A 75 3.64 -15.13 8.93
CA SER A 75 2.78 -13.96 8.71
C SER A 75 1.71 -13.84 9.82
N SER A 76 1.44 -12.60 10.23
CA SER A 76 0.34 -12.29 11.15
C SER A 76 -1.02 -12.66 10.55
N GLU A 77 -1.09 -12.83 9.23
CA GLU A 77 -2.32 -13.15 8.49
C GLU A 77 -2.48 -14.63 8.17
N ARG A 78 -1.64 -15.52 8.72
CA ARG A 78 -1.77 -16.97 8.51
C ARG A 78 -3.18 -17.52 8.79
N GLY A 79 -3.94 -16.87 9.67
CA GLY A 79 -5.33 -17.25 9.95
C GLY A 79 -6.26 -17.13 8.75
N ILE A 80 -6.17 -16.07 7.93
CA ILE A 80 -7.06 -15.95 6.74
C ILE A 80 -6.71 -17.00 5.67
N HIS A 81 -5.43 -17.39 5.58
CA HIS A 81 -4.99 -18.48 4.70
C HIS A 81 -5.53 -19.84 5.19
N ALA A 82 -5.45 -20.10 6.49
CA ALA A 82 -6.00 -21.31 7.08
C ALA A 82 -7.52 -21.43 6.89
N GLU A 83 -8.28 -20.33 6.96
CA GLU A 83 -9.73 -20.36 6.69
C GLU A 83 -10.05 -20.81 5.26
N VAL A 84 -9.25 -20.38 4.27
CA VAL A 84 -9.37 -20.89 2.88
C VAL A 84 -9.10 -22.38 2.85
N TYR A 85 -8.00 -22.83 3.47
CA TYR A 85 -7.65 -24.25 3.45
C TYR A 85 -8.66 -25.16 4.18
N LYS A 86 -9.34 -24.66 5.21
CA LYS A 86 -10.41 -25.37 5.91
C LYS A 86 -11.66 -25.51 5.06
N LEU A 87 -12.05 -24.46 4.34
CA LEU A 87 -13.29 -24.43 3.56
C LEU A 87 -13.15 -25.08 2.19
N PHE A 88 -11.95 -25.07 1.60
CA PHE A 88 -11.72 -25.54 0.23
C PHE A 88 -10.58 -26.57 0.17
N PRO A 89 -10.87 -27.88 0.36
CA PRO A 89 -9.87 -28.94 0.33
C PRO A 89 -9.10 -29.06 -1.00
N GLY A 90 -9.70 -28.64 -2.12
CA GLY A 90 -9.05 -28.66 -3.44
C GLY A 90 -8.07 -27.50 -3.70
N ILE A 91 -8.03 -26.50 -2.81
CA ILE A 91 -7.18 -25.32 -2.94
C ILE A 91 -5.85 -25.56 -2.26
N ASN A 92 -4.76 -25.26 -2.97
CA ASN A 92 -3.40 -25.47 -2.49
C ASN A 92 -2.58 -24.19 -2.45
N PHE A 93 -3.07 -23.08 -2.99
CA PHE A 93 -2.31 -21.84 -3.05
C PHE A 93 -3.18 -20.64 -2.70
N VAL A 94 -2.63 -19.74 -1.89
CA VAL A 94 -3.35 -18.54 -1.41
C VAL A 94 -2.39 -17.35 -1.46
N ILE A 95 -2.87 -16.27 -2.06
CA ILE A 95 -2.16 -15.00 -2.16
C ILE A 95 -3.04 -13.92 -1.52
N HIS A 96 -2.51 -13.27 -0.50
CA HIS A 96 -3.04 -12.02 0.01
C HIS A 96 -2.26 -10.85 -0.60
N THR A 97 -2.95 -9.88 -1.22
CA THR A 97 -2.35 -8.70 -1.84
C THR A 97 -2.94 -7.40 -1.30
N HIS A 98 -2.18 -6.32 -1.48
CA HIS A 98 -2.57 -4.93 -1.23
C HIS A 98 -2.69 -4.16 -2.56
N GLN A 99 -3.14 -4.87 -3.59
CA GLN A 99 -3.23 -4.37 -4.97
C GLN A 99 -4.18 -3.16 -5.09
N GLU A 100 -3.89 -2.31 -6.06
CA GLU A 100 -4.34 -0.92 -6.06
C GLU A 100 -5.87 -0.77 -6.16
N ASN A 101 -6.46 -1.26 -7.23
CA ASN A 101 -7.89 -1.11 -7.52
C ASN A 101 -8.76 -1.95 -6.56
N ALA A 102 -8.31 -3.16 -6.18
CA ALA A 102 -9.02 -3.91 -5.14
C ALA A 102 -9.01 -3.18 -3.79
N SER A 103 -7.93 -2.46 -3.45
CA SER A 103 -7.89 -1.61 -2.25
C SER A 103 -8.82 -0.40 -2.37
N VAL A 104 -8.98 0.18 -3.57
CA VAL A 104 -9.98 1.23 -3.80
C VAL A 104 -11.37 0.70 -3.50
N ILE A 105 -11.74 -0.48 -4.04
CA ILE A 105 -13.02 -1.13 -3.74
C ILE A 105 -13.16 -1.42 -2.24
N ALA A 106 -12.10 -1.88 -1.57
CA ALA A 106 -12.10 -2.11 -0.13
C ALA A 106 -12.44 -0.85 0.70
N ALA A 107 -12.20 0.35 0.16
CA ALA A 107 -12.53 1.62 0.80
C ALA A 107 -13.96 2.11 0.52
N THR A 108 -14.65 1.55 -0.48
CA THR A 108 -16.02 1.98 -0.89
C THR A 108 -17.11 1.60 0.12
N GLY A 109 -16.91 0.51 0.87
CA GLY A 109 -17.94 -0.07 1.72
C GLY A 109 -18.99 -0.91 0.98
N LEU A 110 -18.82 -1.18 -0.33
CA LEU A 110 -19.65 -2.11 -1.09
C LEU A 110 -19.59 -3.52 -0.48
N ALA A 111 -20.70 -4.27 -0.60
CA ALA A 111 -20.79 -5.65 -0.14
C ALA A 111 -20.16 -6.65 -1.13
N GLU A 112 -20.20 -6.33 -2.43
CA GLU A 112 -19.63 -7.13 -3.51
C GLU A 112 -19.42 -6.28 -4.76
N ILE A 113 -18.65 -6.81 -5.71
CA ILE A 113 -18.57 -6.30 -7.09
C ILE A 113 -18.90 -7.44 -8.08
N PRO A 114 -19.53 -7.14 -9.22
CA PRO A 114 -19.77 -8.14 -10.25
C PRO A 114 -18.45 -8.61 -10.88
N ALA A 115 -18.34 -9.91 -11.14
CA ALA A 115 -17.33 -10.44 -12.06
C ALA A 115 -18.02 -10.76 -13.38
N GLY A 116 -17.73 -9.96 -14.41
CA GLY A 116 -18.25 -10.18 -15.76
C GLY A 116 -17.67 -11.44 -16.43
N PRO A 117 -18.21 -11.84 -17.59
CA PRO A 117 -17.69 -12.96 -18.37
C PRO A 117 -16.22 -12.76 -18.81
N ASP A 118 -15.75 -11.52 -18.84
CA ASP A 118 -14.37 -11.15 -19.16
C ASP A 118 -13.35 -11.61 -18.10
N TYR A 119 -13.82 -11.98 -16.90
CA TYR A 119 -12.98 -12.38 -15.76
C TYR A 119 -13.30 -13.80 -15.25
N PRO A 120 -13.16 -14.83 -16.08
CA PRO A 120 -13.60 -16.19 -15.75
C PRO A 120 -12.84 -16.82 -14.58
N ALA A 121 -11.60 -16.42 -14.31
CA ALA A 121 -10.81 -16.97 -13.20
C ALA A 121 -11.39 -16.58 -11.83
N LEU A 122 -12.11 -15.45 -11.74
CA LEU A 122 -12.77 -15.04 -10.50
C LEU A 122 -13.86 -16.01 -10.06
N GLY A 123 -14.51 -16.72 -10.99
CA GLY A 123 -15.51 -17.75 -10.70
C GLY A 123 -16.85 -17.22 -10.17
N GLY A 124 -17.06 -15.90 -10.16
CA GLY A 124 -18.29 -15.27 -9.71
C GLY A 124 -18.05 -13.90 -9.09
N ALA A 125 -19.13 -13.25 -8.65
CA ALA A 125 -19.05 -11.97 -7.94
C ALA A 125 -18.06 -12.03 -6.78
N VAL A 126 -17.31 -10.95 -6.59
CA VAL A 126 -16.27 -10.86 -5.56
C VAL A 126 -16.85 -10.17 -4.34
N LEU A 127 -16.95 -10.92 -3.24
CA LEU A 127 -17.49 -10.41 -1.98
C LEU A 127 -16.47 -9.54 -1.25
N CYS A 128 -16.96 -8.51 -0.58
CA CYS A 128 -16.19 -7.68 0.33
C CYS A 128 -16.47 -8.11 1.78
N ALA A 129 -15.49 -8.74 2.41
CA ALA A 129 -15.52 -9.10 3.82
C ALA A 129 -15.59 -7.85 4.71
N GLY A 130 -16.36 -7.96 5.79
CA GLY A 130 -16.45 -6.91 6.79
C GLY A 130 -15.11 -6.62 7.46
N TYR A 131 -14.98 -5.42 8.02
CA TYR A 131 -13.73 -4.96 8.62
C TYR A 131 -13.37 -5.70 9.93
N GLY A 132 -12.08 -5.98 10.09
CA GLY A 132 -11.42 -6.37 11.33
C GLY A 132 -9.95 -5.98 11.28
N LEU A 133 -9.39 -5.64 12.45
CA LEU A 133 -8.00 -5.21 12.55
C LEU A 133 -7.04 -6.30 12.00
N PRO A 134 -6.03 -5.93 11.20
CA PRO A 134 -5.07 -6.88 10.61
C PRO A 134 -4.44 -7.81 11.65
N GLY A 135 -4.31 -9.08 11.31
CA GLY A 135 -3.73 -10.11 12.18
C GLY A 135 -4.56 -10.50 13.41
N THR A 136 -5.83 -10.07 13.51
CA THR A 136 -6.72 -10.44 14.62
C THR A 136 -7.73 -11.51 14.24
N LYS A 137 -8.21 -12.28 15.24
CA LYS A 137 -9.31 -13.23 15.08
C LYS A 137 -10.60 -12.58 14.53
N ARG A 138 -10.80 -11.28 14.77
CA ARG A 138 -11.94 -10.52 14.24
C ARG A 138 -11.88 -10.47 12.71
N LEU A 139 -10.72 -10.16 12.13
CA LEU A 139 -10.53 -10.20 10.68
C LEU A 139 -10.79 -11.61 10.14
N TRP A 140 -10.21 -12.64 10.76
CA TRP A 140 -10.38 -14.03 10.31
C TRP A 140 -11.84 -14.46 10.27
N LYS A 141 -12.61 -14.13 11.33
CA LYS A 141 -14.06 -14.39 11.37
C LYS A 141 -14.81 -13.69 10.24
N LYS A 142 -14.46 -12.44 9.91
CA LYS A 142 -15.12 -11.68 8.84
C LYS A 142 -14.78 -12.21 7.45
N VAL A 143 -13.53 -12.60 7.24
CA VAL A 143 -13.09 -13.24 5.99
C VAL A 143 -13.76 -14.59 5.83
N ARG A 144 -13.79 -15.43 6.87
CA ARG A 144 -14.50 -16.72 6.87
C ARG A 144 -15.97 -16.57 6.47
N GLN A 145 -16.67 -15.58 7.03
CA GLN A 145 -18.08 -15.31 6.69
C GLN A 145 -18.30 -14.97 5.21
N ALA A 146 -17.32 -14.32 4.55
CA ALA A 146 -17.37 -14.07 3.12
C ALA A 146 -17.00 -15.34 2.32
N LEU A 147 -15.98 -16.09 2.75
CA LEU A 147 -15.57 -17.34 2.13
C LEU A 147 -16.68 -18.41 2.15
N GLU A 148 -17.48 -18.49 3.22
CA GLU A 148 -18.62 -19.42 3.31
C GLU A 148 -19.74 -19.09 2.30
N LYS A 149 -19.76 -17.87 1.76
CA LYS A 149 -20.80 -17.39 0.81
C LYS A 149 -20.28 -17.21 -0.61
N THR A 150 -18.97 -17.13 -0.79
CA THR A 150 -18.38 -16.89 -2.10
C THR A 150 -18.55 -18.13 -2.98
N LYS A 151 -18.82 -17.89 -4.26
CA LYS A 151 -18.75 -18.91 -5.32
C LYS A 151 -17.44 -18.82 -6.10
N GLY A 152 -16.71 -17.72 -5.90
CA GLY A 152 -15.50 -17.40 -6.62
C GLY A 152 -14.22 -17.72 -5.85
N LYS A 153 -13.11 -17.23 -6.40
CA LYS A 153 -11.74 -17.49 -5.93
C LYS A 153 -11.06 -16.28 -5.30
N ALA A 154 -11.83 -15.22 -5.06
CA ALA A 154 -11.35 -13.97 -4.49
C ALA A 154 -12.32 -13.41 -3.45
N VAL A 155 -11.77 -12.75 -2.43
CA VAL A 155 -12.49 -11.94 -1.44
C VAL A 155 -11.72 -10.64 -1.23
N ILE A 156 -12.42 -9.51 -1.30
CA ILE A 156 -11.88 -8.19 -0.90
C ILE A 156 -12.09 -8.03 0.61
N MET A 157 -11.18 -7.36 1.31
CA MET A 157 -11.25 -7.11 2.75
C MET A 157 -11.38 -5.62 3.00
N LYS A 158 -12.51 -5.18 3.57
CA LYS A 158 -12.79 -3.76 3.83
C LYS A 158 -11.63 -3.07 4.55
N HIS A 159 -11.21 -1.91 4.05
CA HIS A 159 -10.08 -1.09 4.53
C HIS A 159 -8.70 -1.78 4.55
N HIS A 160 -8.50 -2.83 3.74
CA HIS A 160 -7.29 -3.63 3.78
C HIS A 160 -6.80 -3.93 2.35
N GLY A 161 -7.21 -5.06 1.77
CA GLY A 161 -6.67 -5.56 0.50
C GLY A 161 -7.52 -6.72 -0.02
N ALA A 162 -6.90 -7.69 -0.68
CA ALA A 162 -7.60 -8.84 -1.27
C ALA A 162 -6.97 -10.18 -0.87
N LEU A 163 -7.78 -11.23 -0.90
CA LEU A 163 -7.37 -12.61 -0.70
C LEU A 163 -7.81 -13.43 -1.93
N CYS A 164 -6.84 -13.95 -2.67
CA CYS A 164 -7.03 -14.76 -3.87
C CYS A 164 -6.54 -16.18 -3.61
N PHE A 165 -7.20 -17.19 -4.18
CA PHE A 165 -6.84 -18.58 -3.95
C PHE A 165 -7.11 -19.49 -5.14
N GLY A 166 -6.33 -20.56 -5.28
CA GLY A 166 -6.37 -21.46 -6.42
C GLY A 166 -5.76 -22.83 -6.15
N VAL A 167 -5.93 -23.74 -7.12
CA VAL A 167 -5.38 -25.10 -7.06
C VAL A 167 -3.85 -25.10 -7.12
N ASP A 168 -3.26 -24.06 -7.72
CA ASP A 168 -1.82 -23.82 -7.79
C ASP A 168 -1.48 -22.32 -7.86
N ALA A 169 -0.19 -22.01 -7.89
CA ALA A 169 0.29 -20.65 -7.99
C ALA A 169 -0.17 -19.97 -9.29
N LYS A 170 -0.13 -20.67 -10.43
CA LYS A 170 -0.45 -20.10 -11.74
C LYS A 170 -1.88 -19.59 -11.77
N GLU A 171 -2.83 -20.42 -11.36
CA GLU A 171 -4.24 -20.03 -11.26
C GLU A 171 -4.42 -18.86 -10.28
N THR A 172 -3.79 -18.93 -9.11
CA THR A 172 -3.97 -17.89 -8.09
C THR A 172 -3.45 -16.52 -8.54
N PHE A 173 -2.36 -16.48 -9.31
CA PHE A 173 -1.89 -15.25 -9.95
C PHE A 173 -2.89 -14.74 -11.00
N THR A 174 -3.46 -15.62 -11.83
CA THR A 174 -4.50 -15.23 -12.80
C THR A 174 -5.71 -14.63 -12.09
N VAL A 175 -6.14 -15.22 -10.96
CA VAL A 175 -7.22 -14.68 -10.13
C VAL A 175 -6.88 -13.28 -9.61
N ALA A 176 -5.67 -13.08 -9.07
CA ALA A 176 -5.25 -11.78 -8.56
C ALA A 176 -5.19 -10.69 -9.65
N THR A 177 -4.65 -11.04 -10.83
CA THR A 177 -4.62 -10.15 -12.00
C THR A 177 -6.02 -9.79 -12.49
N GLN A 178 -6.88 -10.78 -12.70
CA GLN A 178 -8.26 -10.52 -13.15
C GLN A 178 -9.08 -9.76 -12.09
N LEU A 179 -8.80 -9.97 -10.80
CA LEU A 179 -9.44 -9.18 -9.75
C LEU A 179 -9.07 -7.71 -9.88
N GLU A 180 -7.80 -7.41 -10.13
CA GLU A 180 -7.31 -6.05 -10.26
C GLU A 180 -7.91 -5.34 -11.48
N GLU A 181 -7.96 -6.02 -12.62
CA GLU A 181 -8.58 -5.54 -13.85
C GLU A 181 -10.10 -5.33 -13.67
N ALA A 182 -10.80 -6.30 -13.05
CA ALA A 182 -12.24 -6.20 -12.78
C ALA A 182 -12.57 -5.03 -11.86
N CYS A 183 -11.76 -4.80 -10.82
CA CYS A 183 -11.93 -3.64 -9.96
C CYS A 183 -11.71 -2.33 -10.73
N ALA A 184 -10.68 -2.25 -11.58
CA ALA A 184 -10.41 -1.07 -12.40
C ALA A 184 -11.56 -0.78 -13.38
N HIS A 185 -12.03 -1.79 -14.10
CA HIS A 185 -13.15 -1.66 -15.04
C HIS A 185 -14.43 -1.24 -14.32
N PHE A 186 -14.75 -1.86 -13.18
CA PHE A 186 -15.93 -1.49 -12.40
C PHE A 186 -15.90 -0.03 -11.92
N LEU A 187 -14.73 0.46 -11.47
CA LEU A 187 -14.55 1.87 -11.06
C LEU A 187 -14.73 2.83 -12.24
N ILE A 188 -14.12 2.52 -13.37
CA ILE A 188 -14.18 3.34 -14.59
C ILE A 188 -15.61 3.38 -15.13
N ASP A 189 -16.25 2.22 -15.28
CA ASP A 189 -17.63 2.12 -15.76
C ASP A 189 -18.60 2.90 -14.88
N HIS A 190 -18.45 2.79 -13.56
CA HIS A 190 -19.29 3.53 -12.61
C HIS A 190 -19.07 5.04 -12.74
N TYR A 191 -17.82 5.50 -12.90
CA TYR A 191 -17.52 6.90 -13.18
C TYR A 191 -18.15 7.38 -14.49
N LEU A 192 -17.96 6.65 -15.60
CA LEU A 192 -18.48 7.04 -16.91
C LEU A 192 -20.01 7.14 -16.89
N LYS A 193 -20.69 6.14 -16.30
CA LYS A 193 -22.15 6.14 -16.14
C LYS A 193 -22.65 7.31 -15.29
N ARG A 194 -21.97 7.66 -14.20
CA ARG A 194 -22.40 8.76 -13.31
C ARG A 194 -22.06 10.15 -13.83
N SER A 195 -20.96 10.30 -14.56
CA SER A 195 -20.48 11.58 -15.04
C SER A 195 -20.99 11.94 -16.44
N GLY A 196 -21.44 10.95 -17.22
CA GLY A 196 -21.77 11.12 -18.64
C GLY A 196 -20.55 11.32 -19.55
N ALA A 197 -19.32 11.12 -19.04
CA ALA A 197 -18.11 11.18 -19.84
C ALA A 197 -18.05 9.99 -20.84
N THR A 198 -17.50 10.24 -22.02
CA THR A 198 -17.34 9.22 -23.07
C THR A 198 -16.03 8.44 -22.94
N GLU A 199 -15.04 9.00 -22.27
CA GLU A 199 -13.71 8.42 -22.10
C GLU A 199 -13.22 8.60 -20.66
N TYR A 200 -12.35 7.68 -20.25
CA TYR A 200 -11.70 7.74 -18.94
C TYR A 200 -10.54 8.74 -18.96
N ASP A 201 -10.61 9.73 -18.08
CA ASP A 201 -9.50 10.62 -17.76
C ASP A 201 -9.37 10.70 -16.23
N PRO A 202 -8.18 10.43 -15.66
CA PRO A 202 -8.01 10.39 -14.20
C PRO A 202 -8.11 11.77 -13.53
N TYR A 203 -7.81 12.87 -14.22
CA TYR A 203 -8.04 14.22 -13.70
C TYR A 203 -9.54 14.55 -13.71
N ALA A 204 -10.26 14.19 -14.76
CA ALA A 204 -11.70 14.39 -14.86
C ALA A 204 -12.46 13.55 -13.83
N MET A 205 -12.06 12.29 -13.61
CA MET A 205 -12.60 11.44 -12.55
C MET A 205 -12.34 12.04 -11.17
N ALA A 206 -11.11 12.51 -10.90
CA ALA A 206 -10.78 13.15 -9.63
C ALA A 206 -11.58 14.44 -9.42
N ALA A 207 -11.74 15.27 -10.46
CA ALA A 207 -12.55 16.48 -10.41
C ALA A 207 -14.00 16.16 -10.06
N PHE A 208 -14.58 15.20 -10.78
CA PHE A 208 -15.95 14.76 -10.58
C PHE A 208 -16.18 14.20 -9.17
N ALA A 209 -15.30 13.31 -8.71
CA ALA A 209 -15.42 12.66 -7.40
C ALA A 209 -15.28 13.65 -6.23
N LEU A 210 -14.47 14.69 -6.40
CA LEU A 210 -14.19 15.69 -5.36
C LEU A 210 -15.06 16.96 -5.48
N GLY A 211 -15.94 17.03 -6.48
CA GLY A 211 -16.77 18.21 -6.73
C GLY A 211 -15.99 19.46 -7.15
N LEU A 212 -14.84 19.27 -7.82
CA LEU A 212 -13.99 20.35 -8.31
C LEU A 212 -14.40 20.76 -9.74
N ASP A 213 -14.16 22.03 -10.09
CA ASP A 213 -14.27 22.47 -11.49
C ASP A 213 -13.19 21.78 -12.34
N LYS A 214 -13.58 21.17 -13.48
CA LYS A 214 -12.63 20.54 -14.42
C LYS A 214 -11.54 21.53 -14.87
N GLN A 215 -11.86 22.81 -15.01
CA GLN A 215 -10.88 23.83 -15.40
C GLN A 215 -9.81 24.09 -14.31
N SER A 216 -10.15 23.81 -13.05
CA SER A 216 -9.23 23.95 -11.91
C SER A 216 -8.18 22.84 -11.88
N LEU A 217 -8.51 21.65 -12.42
CA LEU A 217 -7.59 20.52 -12.50
C LEU A 217 -6.91 20.42 -13.86
N ARG A 218 -5.97 21.33 -14.13
CA ARG A 218 -5.13 21.22 -15.33
C ARG A 218 -4.03 20.19 -15.12
N PRO A 219 -3.70 19.36 -16.14
CA PRO A 219 -2.50 18.53 -16.12
C PRO A 219 -1.25 19.37 -15.82
N PRO A 220 -0.22 18.79 -15.18
CA PRO A 220 1.01 19.50 -14.82
C PRO A 220 1.80 20.06 -16.02
N HIS A 221 1.40 19.75 -17.27
CA HIS A 221 1.97 20.36 -18.49
C HIS A 221 1.59 21.84 -18.71
N SER A 222 0.86 22.46 -17.79
CA SER A 222 0.67 23.92 -17.79
C SER A 222 1.93 24.58 -17.23
N ALA A 223 2.70 25.25 -18.12
CA ALA A 223 3.87 26.03 -17.79
C ALA A 223 3.62 26.92 -16.56
N GLY A 224 4.38 26.72 -15.48
CA GLY A 224 4.30 27.54 -14.27
C GLY A 224 4.17 26.81 -12.93
N ARG A 225 4.08 25.47 -12.89
CA ARG A 225 4.02 24.73 -11.60
C ARG A 225 5.41 24.35 -11.07
N LYS A 226 5.61 24.59 -9.77
CA LYS A 226 6.86 24.30 -9.04
C LYS A 226 7.08 22.78 -8.90
N ALA A 227 8.18 22.29 -9.43
CA ALA A 227 8.65 20.93 -9.16
C ALA A 227 9.51 20.96 -7.88
N TYR A 228 9.03 20.35 -6.79
CA TYR A 228 9.77 20.35 -5.52
C TYR A 228 11.02 19.45 -5.53
N GLY A 229 11.11 18.55 -6.51
CA GLY A 229 12.26 17.67 -6.67
C GLY A 229 12.36 16.61 -5.57
N ASN A 230 13.48 15.90 -5.58
CA ASN A 230 13.82 14.87 -4.63
C ASN A 230 15.10 15.29 -3.87
N SER A 231 15.33 14.72 -2.70
CA SER A 231 16.62 14.87 -2.03
C SER A 231 16.95 13.71 -1.11
N ARG A 232 18.25 13.50 -0.88
CA ARG A 232 18.79 12.53 0.09
C ARG A 232 19.85 13.22 0.94
N ARG A 233 19.87 12.96 2.24
CA ARG A 233 20.93 13.44 3.13
C ARG A 233 22.27 12.82 2.75
N GLN A 234 23.32 13.62 2.79
CA GLN A 234 24.69 13.18 2.58
C GLN A 234 25.63 14.04 3.42
N GLY A 235 26.48 13.39 4.21
CA GLY A 235 27.39 14.10 5.13
C GLY A 235 26.65 15.09 6.03
N SER A 236 27.16 16.33 6.06
CA SER A 236 26.55 17.46 6.78
C SER A 236 25.56 18.26 5.93
N GLY A 237 24.96 17.66 4.90
CA GLY A 237 24.10 18.32 3.94
C GLY A 237 23.12 17.36 3.27
N PHE A 238 22.75 17.66 2.02
CA PHE A 238 21.92 16.82 1.19
C PHE A 238 22.20 17.05 -0.28
N ILE A 239 21.94 16.03 -1.10
CA ILE A 239 21.83 16.17 -2.55
C ILE A 239 20.38 16.43 -2.88
N TRP A 240 20.11 17.51 -3.62
CA TRP A 240 18.80 17.83 -4.17
C TRP A 240 18.79 17.64 -5.68
N SER A 241 17.67 17.20 -6.23
CA SER A 241 17.50 17.00 -7.67
C SER A 241 16.11 17.42 -8.13
N ASP A 242 16.02 18.14 -9.25
CA ASP A 242 14.78 18.43 -9.96
C ASP A 242 14.37 17.33 -10.96
N GLY A 243 15.16 16.25 -11.04
CA GLY A 243 15.01 15.17 -12.02
C GLY A 243 15.85 15.34 -13.28
N ALA A 244 16.44 16.52 -13.51
CA ALA A 244 17.38 16.78 -14.62
C ALA A 244 18.81 17.05 -14.13
N GLN A 245 18.95 17.72 -12.99
CA GLN A 245 20.23 18.05 -12.37
C GLN A 245 20.27 17.56 -10.92
N GLU A 246 21.46 17.24 -10.42
CA GLU A 246 21.73 17.07 -8.99
C GLU A 246 22.60 18.23 -8.48
N ARG A 247 22.33 18.67 -7.26
CA ARG A 247 23.12 19.70 -6.57
C ARG A 247 23.38 19.26 -5.14
N GLU A 248 24.65 19.22 -4.76
CA GLU A 248 25.04 19.03 -3.37
C GLU A 248 24.89 20.36 -2.61
N ILE A 249 24.21 20.32 -1.47
CA ILE A 249 23.92 21.48 -0.63
C ILE A 249 24.38 21.17 0.79
N THR A 250 25.34 21.93 1.28
CA THR A 250 25.82 21.79 2.67
C THR A 250 24.97 22.62 3.63
N GLU A 251 24.89 22.24 4.91
CA GLU A 251 24.10 22.99 5.90
C GLU A 251 24.55 24.45 6.07
N ALA A 252 25.84 24.74 5.88
CA ALA A 252 26.44 26.06 6.03
C ALA A 252 26.45 26.90 4.74
N GLN A 253 26.02 26.33 3.61
CA GLN A 253 26.03 27.03 2.32
C GLN A 253 25.01 28.17 2.28
N ASP A 254 25.43 29.29 1.69
CA ASP A 254 24.54 30.37 1.27
C ASP A 254 23.63 29.87 0.14
N LEU A 255 22.30 29.99 0.31
CA LEU A 255 21.33 29.53 -0.67
C LEU A 255 21.01 30.56 -1.77
N THR A 256 21.68 31.71 -1.77
CA THR A 256 21.51 32.72 -2.81
C THR A 256 21.70 32.09 -4.20
N GLY A 257 20.66 32.15 -5.04
CA GLY A 257 20.66 31.58 -6.40
C GLY A 257 20.27 30.09 -6.49
N LEU A 258 19.97 29.42 -5.38
CA LEU A 258 19.38 28.08 -5.39
C LEU A 258 17.84 28.13 -5.51
N PRO A 259 17.21 27.07 -6.03
CA PRO A 259 15.74 26.98 -6.08
C PRO A 259 15.14 27.06 -4.68
N ALA A 260 14.01 27.76 -4.53
CA ALA A 260 13.30 27.90 -3.26
C ALA A 260 12.87 26.53 -2.67
N GLU A 261 12.70 25.54 -3.53
CA GLU A 261 12.37 24.16 -3.19
C GLU A 261 13.50 23.48 -2.41
N ALA A 262 14.76 23.80 -2.71
CA ALA A 262 15.91 23.29 -1.97
C ALA A 262 15.96 23.87 -0.55
N GLU A 263 15.58 25.14 -0.37
CA GLU A 263 15.45 25.73 0.96
C GLU A 263 14.39 25.03 1.81
N LEU A 264 13.22 24.72 1.21
CA LEU A 264 12.18 23.95 1.89
C LEU A 264 12.71 22.59 2.36
N HIS A 265 13.47 21.87 1.53
CA HIS A 265 14.05 20.58 1.91
C HIS A 265 15.00 20.71 3.10
N ARG A 266 15.85 21.76 3.11
CA ARG A 266 16.71 22.09 4.26
C ARG A 266 15.91 22.33 5.54
N ILE A 267 14.82 23.09 5.46
CA ILE A 267 13.93 23.36 6.61
C ILE A 267 13.29 22.06 7.12
N ILE A 268 12.79 21.21 6.22
CA ILE A 268 12.21 19.90 6.58
C ILE A 268 13.24 19.06 7.35
N TYR A 269 14.47 19.00 6.83
CA TYR A 269 15.58 18.28 7.46
C TYR A 269 15.91 18.82 8.86
N ARG A 270 15.97 20.14 9.04
CA ARG A 270 16.25 20.74 10.36
C ARG A 270 15.16 20.45 11.39
N HIS A 271 13.90 20.52 11.00
CA HIS A 271 12.77 20.25 11.90
C HIS A 271 12.59 18.76 12.20
N ASN A 272 13.04 17.89 11.29
CA ASN A 272 12.83 16.45 11.37
C ASN A 272 14.14 15.69 11.13
N PRO A 273 15.04 15.61 12.14
CA PRO A 273 16.35 14.97 12.00
C PRO A 273 16.30 13.50 11.57
N GLY A 274 15.20 12.80 11.85
CA GLY A 274 14.99 11.42 11.43
C GLY A 274 14.74 11.24 9.93
N ILE A 275 14.28 12.28 9.22
CA ILE A 275 14.07 12.21 7.77
C ILE A 275 15.43 12.27 7.07
N LYS A 276 15.71 11.30 6.21
CA LYS A 276 16.94 11.20 5.41
C LYS A 276 16.70 11.26 3.90
N ALA A 277 15.46 11.08 3.45
CA ALA A 277 15.09 11.24 2.05
C ALA A 277 13.72 11.92 1.93
N ILE A 278 13.57 12.74 0.89
CA ILE A 278 12.35 13.44 0.51
C ILE A 278 12.12 13.18 -0.97
N ILE A 279 10.93 12.72 -1.34
CA ILE A 279 10.52 12.45 -2.73
C ILE A 279 9.24 13.22 -3.03
N PHE A 280 9.27 14.04 -4.08
CA PHE A 280 8.08 14.71 -4.57
C PHE A 280 7.26 13.79 -5.47
N LYS A 281 5.93 13.75 -5.26
CA LYS A 281 4.98 13.01 -6.08
C LYS A 281 3.83 13.91 -6.54
N ASN A 282 3.56 13.87 -7.84
CA ASN A 282 2.47 14.60 -8.48
C ASN A 282 1.72 13.69 -9.44
N THR A 283 0.87 12.81 -8.89
CA THR A 283 -0.09 12.03 -9.69
C THR A 283 -1.41 12.77 -9.77
N PRO A 284 -2.30 12.44 -10.74
CA PRO A 284 -3.60 13.10 -10.87
C PRO A 284 -4.38 13.15 -9.56
N GLY A 285 -4.39 12.05 -8.80
CA GLY A 285 -5.07 11.98 -7.51
C GLY A 285 -4.44 12.84 -6.42
N LEU A 286 -3.11 12.83 -6.28
CA LEU A 286 -2.43 13.66 -5.29
C LEU A 286 -2.59 15.15 -5.58
N PHE A 287 -2.47 15.50 -6.86
CA PHE A 287 -2.71 16.86 -7.31
C PHE A 287 -4.14 17.29 -6.98
N ALA A 288 -5.14 16.49 -7.35
CA ALA A 288 -6.55 16.80 -7.09
C ALA A 288 -6.87 16.96 -5.60
N LEU A 289 -6.33 16.08 -4.74
CA LEU A 289 -6.50 16.23 -3.29
C LEU A 289 -5.84 17.48 -2.74
N SER A 290 -4.62 17.78 -3.20
CA SER A 290 -3.93 19.01 -2.79
C SER A 290 -4.70 20.24 -3.25
N ALA A 291 -5.25 20.22 -4.47
CA ALA A 291 -6.05 21.30 -5.03
C ALA A 291 -7.40 21.47 -4.33
N ALA A 292 -8.01 20.39 -3.85
CA ALA A 292 -9.19 20.44 -3.01
C ALA A 292 -8.91 20.96 -1.58
N GLY A 293 -7.64 21.08 -1.17
CA GLY A 293 -7.28 21.47 0.20
C GLY A 293 -7.64 20.43 1.26
N LEU A 294 -7.84 19.17 0.85
CA LEU A 294 -8.34 18.12 1.74
C LEU A 294 -7.24 17.60 2.68
N THR A 295 -7.65 17.16 3.87
CA THR A 295 -6.80 16.34 4.74
C THR A 295 -7.13 14.88 4.52
N LEU A 296 -6.15 14.09 4.08
CA LEU A 296 -6.33 12.67 3.86
C LEU A 296 -6.22 11.93 5.20
N LYS A 297 -7.19 11.05 5.47
CA LYS A 297 -7.23 10.17 6.65
C LYS A 297 -7.10 8.71 6.21
N PRO A 298 -6.74 7.77 7.10
CA PRO A 298 -6.56 6.37 6.75
C PRO A 298 -7.87 5.73 6.30
N LEU A 299 -7.98 5.44 5.00
CA LEU A 299 -9.03 4.56 4.46
C LEU A 299 -8.57 3.11 4.34
N LEU A 300 -7.25 2.91 4.37
CA LEU A 300 -6.57 1.64 4.26
C LEU A 300 -5.59 1.51 5.44
N ASP A 301 -5.35 0.28 5.87
CA ASP A 301 -4.51 -0.02 7.01
C ASP A 301 -3.03 0.29 6.78
N ASP A 302 -2.53 0.06 5.57
CA ASP A 302 -1.18 0.42 5.14
C ASP A 302 -0.88 1.92 5.26
N PHE A 303 -1.86 2.78 4.98
CA PHE A 303 -1.77 4.22 5.23
C PHE A 303 -1.58 4.50 6.72
N ALA A 304 -2.38 3.88 7.59
CA ALA A 304 -2.26 4.09 9.03
C ALA A 304 -0.90 3.64 9.56
N GLN A 305 -0.41 2.50 9.06
CA GLN A 305 0.86 1.90 9.45
C GLN A 305 2.05 2.75 9.00
N ILE A 306 2.17 3.04 7.69
CA ILE A 306 3.33 3.73 7.10
C ILE A 306 3.21 5.24 7.22
N ILE A 307 2.12 5.80 6.68
CA ILE A 307 2.00 7.25 6.49
C ILE A 307 1.73 7.93 7.83
N GLY A 308 0.67 7.54 8.51
CA GLY A 308 0.30 8.13 9.79
C GLY A 308 -1.20 8.23 9.98
N LEU A 309 -1.59 9.08 10.93
CA LEU A 309 -3.01 9.29 11.24
C LEU A 309 -3.69 10.26 10.27
N GLN A 310 -2.90 11.05 9.53
CA GLN A 310 -3.40 11.96 8.51
C GLN A 310 -2.26 12.54 7.67
N VAL A 311 -2.61 13.03 6.48
CA VAL A 311 -1.76 13.89 5.64
C VAL A 311 -2.50 15.20 5.43
N ARG A 312 -1.90 16.29 5.91
CA ARG A 312 -2.48 17.63 5.81
C ARG A 312 -2.10 18.27 4.48
N THR A 313 -3.01 19.06 3.94
CA THR A 313 -2.69 20.02 2.87
C THR A 313 -2.25 21.34 3.49
N VAL A 314 -1.11 21.85 3.05
CA VAL A 314 -0.48 23.07 3.54
C VAL A 314 -0.19 24.00 2.35
N ALA A 315 -0.36 25.30 2.56
CA ALA A 315 -0.02 26.30 1.56
C ALA A 315 1.51 26.38 1.35
N PRO A 316 1.99 26.68 0.13
CA PRO A 316 3.42 26.64 -0.21
C PRO A 316 4.24 27.80 0.39
N ASP A 317 3.59 28.82 0.94
CA ASP A 317 4.19 30.03 1.49
C ASP A 317 4.62 29.91 2.96
N ASP A 318 4.36 28.78 3.62
CA ASP A 318 4.75 28.50 5.01
C ASP A 318 5.60 27.22 5.13
N PRO A 319 6.91 27.28 4.77
CA PRO A 319 7.83 26.13 4.84
C PRO A 319 7.90 25.47 6.23
N ASP A 320 7.81 26.29 7.27
CA ASP A 320 7.81 25.90 8.66
C ASP A 320 6.60 25.02 9.02
N ARG A 321 5.41 25.40 8.54
CA ARG A 321 4.19 24.60 8.72
C ARG A 321 4.22 23.32 7.90
N ILE A 322 4.81 23.34 6.70
CA ILE A 322 5.06 22.12 5.91
C ILE A 322 5.94 21.16 6.72
N ALA A 323 7.06 21.65 7.26
CA ALA A 323 7.98 20.86 8.07
C ALA A 323 7.34 20.34 9.37
N ARG A 324 6.50 21.13 10.06
CA ARG A 324 5.73 20.68 11.23
C ARG A 324 4.68 19.62 10.89
N ALA A 325 4.07 19.68 9.70
CA ALA A 325 3.08 18.70 9.28
C ALA A 325 3.67 17.28 9.17
N LEU A 326 4.97 17.17 8.91
CA LEU A 326 5.73 15.92 8.79
C LEU A 326 6.17 15.31 10.13
N ARG A 327 6.01 16.00 11.27
CA ARG A 327 6.46 15.47 12.59
C ARG A 327 5.85 14.10 12.91
N ASN A 328 4.58 13.90 12.57
CA ASN A 328 3.81 12.68 12.87
C ASN A 328 3.26 12.00 11.61
N SER A 329 3.75 12.39 10.43
CA SER A 329 3.30 11.87 9.15
C SER A 329 4.47 11.71 8.19
N ALA A 330 4.49 10.62 7.45
CA ALA A 330 5.51 10.40 6.42
C ALA A 330 5.28 11.26 5.16
N ALA A 331 4.18 12.03 5.09
CA ALA A 331 3.91 12.88 3.95
C ALA A 331 3.11 14.14 4.29
N VAL A 332 3.21 15.12 3.40
CA VAL A 332 2.45 16.38 3.43
C VAL A 332 2.01 16.71 2.01
N LEU A 333 0.76 17.16 1.85
CA LEU A 333 0.27 17.69 0.59
C LEU A 333 0.61 19.18 0.52
N ILE A 334 1.17 19.62 -0.59
CA ILE A 334 1.39 21.03 -0.89
C ILE A 334 0.27 21.48 -1.81
N LYS A 335 -0.50 22.47 -1.36
CA LYS A 335 -1.67 23.03 -2.04
C LYS A 335 -1.36 23.30 -3.53
N ASP A 336 -2.28 22.87 -4.38
CA ASP A 336 -2.22 23.04 -5.85
C ASP A 336 -0.96 22.47 -6.51
N THR A 337 -0.30 21.47 -5.89
CA THR A 337 0.97 20.94 -6.39
C THR A 337 1.04 19.42 -6.36
N GLY A 338 0.89 18.80 -5.19
CA GLY A 338 1.16 17.38 -5.01
C GLY A 338 1.59 17.07 -3.58
N ALA A 339 2.49 16.10 -3.39
CA ALA A 339 2.94 15.67 -2.07
C ALA A 339 4.46 15.59 -1.95
N LEU A 340 4.98 15.94 -0.77
CA LEU A 340 6.31 15.53 -0.33
C LEU A 340 6.18 14.29 0.55
N CYS A 341 6.89 13.23 0.17
CA CYS A 341 6.93 11.95 0.87
C CYS A 341 8.32 11.75 1.47
N CYS A 342 8.38 11.42 2.76
CA CYS A 342 9.59 11.43 3.56
C CYS A 342 9.86 10.06 4.17
N GLY A 343 11.14 9.72 4.33
CA GLY A 343 11.56 8.44 4.90
C GLY A 343 12.93 8.53 5.59
N VAL A 344 13.25 7.50 6.38
CA VAL A 344 14.59 7.33 6.99
C VAL A 344 15.60 6.76 5.99
N SER A 345 15.14 6.34 4.82
CA SER A 345 15.89 5.94 3.64
C SER A 345 15.12 6.35 2.37
N GLU A 346 15.76 6.30 1.20
CA GLU A 346 15.09 6.55 -0.08
C GLU A 346 13.99 5.53 -0.35
N ASP A 347 14.21 4.25 -0.03
CA ASP A 347 13.21 3.21 -0.18
C ASP A 347 11.98 3.46 0.71
N ASP A 348 12.17 4.01 1.92
CA ASP A 348 11.06 4.37 2.82
C ASP A 348 10.26 5.54 2.29
N ALA A 349 10.94 6.58 1.76
CA ALA A 349 10.28 7.71 1.13
C ALA A 349 9.52 7.27 -0.14
N ALA A 350 10.09 6.35 -0.93
CA ALA A 350 9.46 5.80 -2.11
C ALA A 350 8.21 4.99 -1.77
N ALA A 351 8.29 4.15 -0.74
CA ALA A 351 7.16 3.40 -0.21
C ALA A 351 6.05 4.31 0.31
N ALA A 352 6.40 5.36 1.08
CA ALA A 352 5.44 6.36 1.51
C ALA A 352 4.74 7.02 0.31
N GLY A 353 5.48 7.32 -0.76
CA GLY A 353 4.90 7.84 -2.00
C GLY A 353 3.91 6.87 -2.66
N MET A 354 4.24 5.58 -2.77
CA MET A 354 3.35 4.56 -3.34
C MET A 354 2.05 4.43 -2.54
N ILE A 355 2.15 4.30 -1.21
CA ILE A 355 0.97 4.19 -0.33
C ILE A 355 0.11 5.45 -0.38
N LEU A 356 0.74 6.63 -0.42
CA LEU A 356 0.00 7.88 -0.52
C LEU A 356 -0.77 8.00 -1.84
N GLN A 357 -0.16 7.59 -2.95
CA GLN A 357 -0.84 7.56 -4.25
C GLN A 357 -2.04 6.60 -4.24
N LYS A 358 -1.87 5.39 -3.70
CA LYS A 358 -2.96 4.44 -3.55
C LYS A 358 -4.08 4.99 -2.65
N ALA A 359 -3.73 5.60 -1.53
CA ALA A 359 -4.71 6.22 -0.63
C ALA A 359 -5.47 7.38 -1.29
N ALA A 360 -4.81 8.15 -2.15
CA ALA A 360 -5.47 9.18 -2.93
C ALA A 360 -6.48 8.60 -3.92
N LYS A 361 -6.09 7.55 -4.66
CA LYS A 361 -7.01 6.80 -5.53
C LYS A 361 -8.16 6.18 -4.74
N ALA A 362 -7.89 5.63 -3.55
CA ALA A 362 -8.92 5.06 -2.68
C ALA A 362 -9.96 6.10 -2.26
N LEU A 363 -9.53 7.30 -1.86
CA LEU A 363 -10.47 8.38 -1.51
C LEU A 363 -11.28 8.82 -2.74
N ILE A 364 -10.64 9.05 -3.87
CA ILE A 364 -11.30 9.49 -5.10
C ILE A 364 -12.30 8.43 -5.60
N GLY A 365 -11.86 7.18 -5.72
CA GLY A 365 -12.69 6.08 -6.19
C GLY A 365 -13.84 5.77 -5.24
N ALA A 366 -13.59 5.74 -3.92
CA ALA A 366 -14.65 5.51 -2.93
C ALA A 366 -15.72 6.61 -2.94
N SER A 367 -15.33 7.88 -3.15
CA SER A 367 -16.26 9.00 -3.24
C SER A 367 -17.27 8.88 -4.39
N LEU A 368 -17.00 8.05 -5.41
CA LEU A 368 -17.96 7.78 -6.47
C LEU A 368 -19.18 6.96 -6.01
N PHE A 369 -19.08 6.28 -4.86
CA PHE A 369 -20.13 5.40 -4.33
C PHE A 369 -20.88 5.98 -3.13
N GLY A 370 -20.46 7.16 -2.64
CA GLY A 370 -21.12 7.85 -1.53
C GLY A 370 -20.15 8.34 -0.46
N PRO A 371 -20.63 8.61 0.76
CA PRO A 371 -19.80 9.06 1.86
C PRO A 371 -18.68 8.06 2.19
N VAL A 372 -17.45 8.57 2.26
CA VAL A 372 -16.27 7.76 2.57
C VAL A 372 -15.97 7.81 4.06
N HIS A 373 -15.80 6.64 4.67
CA HIS A 373 -15.57 6.51 6.12
C HIS A 373 -14.15 6.03 6.39
N PRO A 374 -13.30 6.85 7.06
CA PRO A 374 -11.98 6.41 7.51
C PRO A 374 -12.05 5.33 8.59
N ILE A 375 -10.94 4.59 8.72
CA ILE A 375 -10.70 3.67 9.83
C ILE A 375 -10.73 4.46 11.15
N ASN A 376 -11.21 3.80 12.22
CA ASN A 376 -11.27 4.41 13.54
C ASN A 376 -9.89 4.93 14.00
N PRO A 377 -9.77 6.18 14.48
CA PRO A 377 -8.48 6.76 14.88
C PRO A 377 -7.71 5.96 15.93
N LEU A 378 -8.39 5.30 16.87
CA LEU A 378 -7.74 4.47 17.89
C LEU A 378 -7.10 3.22 17.28
N GLU A 379 -7.78 2.58 16.34
CA GLU A 379 -7.23 1.45 15.59
C GLU A 379 -6.04 1.90 14.72
N CYS A 380 -6.13 3.07 14.10
CA CYS A 380 -5.01 3.66 13.37
C CYS A 380 -3.77 3.89 14.26
N MET A 381 -3.96 4.37 15.49
CA MET A 381 -2.88 4.53 16.46
C MET A 381 -2.26 3.18 16.85
N ILE A 382 -3.09 2.15 17.08
CA ILE A 382 -2.61 0.80 17.39
C ILE A 382 -1.78 0.24 16.22
N MET A 383 -2.29 0.34 14.99
CA MET A 383 -1.58 -0.15 13.79
C MET A 383 -0.23 0.55 13.62
N ARG A 384 -0.20 1.88 13.76
CA ARG A 384 1.04 2.65 13.66
C ARG A 384 2.04 2.26 14.73
N TYR A 385 1.59 2.11 15.98
CA TYR A 385 2.46 1.69 17.08
C TYR A 385 3.08 0.30 16.83
N VAL A 386 2.26 -0.66 16.39
CA VAL A 386 2.74 -2.02 16.06
C VAL A 386 3.74 -1.97 14.90
N TYR A 387 3.45 -1.20 13.86
CA TYR A 387 4.35 -1.04 12.71
C TYR A 387 5.70 -0.45 13.13
N LEU A 388 5.72 0.69 13.83
CA LEU A 388 6.95 1.34 14.28
C LEU A 388 7.77 0.44 15.22
N THR A 389 7.11 -0.30 16.11
CA THR A 389 7.79 -1.25 17.01
C THR A 389 8.42 -2.41 16.25
N LYS A 390 7.75 -2.92 15.20
CA LYS A 390 8.33 -3.97 14.34
C LYS A 390 9.51 -3.44 13.53
N TYR A 391 9.38 -2.27 12.93
CA TYR A 391 10.44 -1.62 12.15
C TYR A 391 11.69 -1.35 13.01
N ALA A 392 11.50 -0.81 14.22
CA ALA A 392 12.60 -0.57 15.15
C ALA A 392 13.35 -1.85 15.51
N LYS A 393 12.64 -2.97 15.73
CA LYS A 393 13.27 -4.28 15.98
C LYS A 393 14.06 -4.78 14.78
N GLN A 394 13.56 -4.57 13.56
CA GLN A 394 14.27 -4.96 12.34
C GLN A 394 15.56 -4.14 12.16
N ALA A 395 15.49 -2.83 12.34
CA ALA A 395 16.67 -1.97 12.27
C ALA A 395 17.76 -2.37 13.29
N LEU A 396 17.37 -2.81 14.49
CA LEU A 396 18.32 -3.33 15.49
C LEU A 396 18.96 -4.66 15.07
N VAL A 397 18.19 -5.59 14.50
CA VAL A 397 18.71 -6.90 14.05
C VAL A 397 19.67 -6.73 12.87
N TYR A 398 19.27 -5.98 11.83
CA TYR A 398 20.14 -5.71 10.68
C TYR A 398 21.33 -4.81 11.02
N GLY A 399 21.18 -3.89 11.99
CA GLY A 399 22.28 -3.08 12.51
C GLY A 399 23.31 -3.90 13.30
N ALA A 400 22.88 -4.96 13.98
CA ALA A 400 23.78 -5.89 14.67
C ALA A 400 24.52 -6.83 13.69
N GLU A 401 23.86 -7.26 12.62
CA GLU A 401 24.47 -8.11 11.57
C GLU A 401 25.48 -7.33 10.71
N ASN A 402 25.23 -6.05 10.40
CA ASN A 402 26.14 -5.19 9.63
C ASN A 402 27.18 -4.45 10.49
N GLY A 403 27.07 -4.49 11.82
CA GLY A 403 28.04 -3.90 12.76
C GLY A 403 29.23 -4.81 13.10
N GLY A 404 29.32 -5.98 12.48
CA GLY A 404 30.37 -6.99 12.69
C GLY A 404 31.67 -6.76 11.91
N HIS A 405 31.71 -5.80 10.98
CA HIS A 405 32.92 -5.39 10.29
C HIS A 405 33.15 -3.90 10.52
N ARG A 406 34.08 -3.63 11.45
CA ARG A 406 34.63 -2.31 11.76
C ARG A 406 35.27 -1.66 10.55
#